data_AF-A0A0J7KXI1-F1
#
_entry.id   AF-A0A0J7KXI1-F1
#
_cell.length_a   1.000
_cell.length_b   1.000
_cell.length_c   1.000
_cell.angle_alpha   90.00
_cell.angle_beta   90.00
_cell.angle_gamma   90.00
#
_symmetry.space_group_name_H-M   'P 1'
#
loop_
_entity.id
_entity.type
_entity.pdbx_description
1 polymer ?
#
loop_
_entity_poly.entity_id
_entity_poly.type
_entity_poly.pdbx_seq_one_letter_code
_entity_poly.pdbx_strand_id
1 'polypeptide(L)'
;MTKKFEDIDLKIEKLVFLLNAEEGNPGIYELTWELGSFDLAIEDKYKIARIILTEILQEDLVILEKYKDLTLNERVEIINKKEIDNLLNNPVSWYPCNEILSISLTDKGIEYLNIEMPKYRDRISERLDNR
;
A
#
# COMPACT_ATOMS: atom_id res chain seq x y z
N MET A 1 -1.24 9.77 -22.04
CA MET A 1 0.00 9.06 -22.41
C MET A 1 0.02 7.78 -21.61
N THR A 2 0.10 6.62 -22.26
CA THR A 2 -0.04 5.31 -21.61
C THR A 2 1.22 5.00 -20.80
N LYS A 3 1.14 4.98 -19.46
CA LYS A 3 2.26 4.67 -18.57
C LYS A 3 2.41 3.16 -18.42
N LYS A 4 3.60 2.63 -18.69
CA LYS A 4 4.00 1.23 -18.48
C LYS A 4 4.68 1.06 -17.12
N PHE A 5 4.98 -0.19 -16.73
CA PHE A 5 5.66 -0.50 -15.46
C PHE A 5 6.93 0.34 -15.25
N GLU A 6 7.71 0.54 -16.31
CA GLU A 6 8.97 1.31 -16.30
C GLU A 6 8.75 2.82 -16.04
N ASP A 7 7.54 3.32 -16.27
CA ASP A 7 7.16 4.72 -16.08
C ASP A 7 6.64 4.99 -14.66
N ILE A 8 6.52 3.95 -13.82
CA ILE A 8 6.02 4.07 -12.46
C ILE A 8 7.12 4.56 -11.53
N ASP A 9 6.94 5.76 -10.98
CA ASP A 9 7.81 6.25 -9.92
C ASP A 9 7.43 5.59 -8.59
N LEU A 10 8.17 4.54 -8.23
CA LEU A 10 7.97 3.80 -6.98
C LEU A 10 8.10 4.67 -5.73
N LYS A 11 8.88 5.75 -5.77
CA LYS A 11 9.00 6.67 -4.63
C LYS A 11 7.70 7.45 -4.44
N ILE A 12 7.04 7.86 -5.53
CA ILE A 12 5.74 8.52 -5.47
C ILE A 12 4.67 7.53 -5.02
N GLU A 13 4.62 6.33 -5.60
CA GLU A 13 3.62 5.32 -5.19
C GLU A 13 3.81 4.86 -3.74
N LYS A 14 5.05 4.78 -3.23
CA LYS A 14 5.33 4.57 -1.80
C LYS A 14 4.64 5.63 -0.93
N LEU A 15 4.76 6.91 -1.29
CA LEU A 15 4.12 7.99 -0.55
C LEU A 15 2.59 7.92 -0.65
N VAL A 16 2.05 7.57 -1.82
CA VAL A 16 0.61 7.33 -2.01
C VAL A 16 0.11 6.19 -1.12
N PHE A 17 0.84 5.09 -1.00
CA PHE A 17 0.46 3.97 -0.14
C PHE A 17 0.45 4.37 1.35
N LEU A 18 1.45 5.16 1.79
CA LEU A 18 1.51 5.68 3.15
C LEU A 18 0.38 6.70 3.43
N LEU A 19 -0.01 7.52 2.46
CA LEU A 19 -1.19 8.40 2.57
C LEU A 19 -2.48 7.60 2.72
N ASN A 20 -2.68 6.56 1.91
CA ASN A 20 -3.83 5.68 2.08
C ASN A 20 -3.87 5.06 3.49
N ALA A 21 -2.70 4.66 4.03
CA ALA A 21 -2.60 4.16 5.40
C ALA A 21 -2.95 5.22 6.46
N GLU A 22 -2.62 6.49 6.22
CA GLU A 22 -3.03 7.62 7.07
C GLU A 22 -4.55 7.87 7.04
N GLU A 23 -5.15 7.79 5.85
CA GLU A 23 -6.58 8.05 5.61
C GLU A 23 -7.50 6.89 6.07
N GLY A 24 -6.92 5.74 6.46
CA GLY A 24 -7.66 4.58 6.94
C GLY A 24 -8.03 3.58 5.84
N ASN A 25 -7.00 3.09 5.13
CA ASN A 25 -7.14 2.17 3.99
C ASN A 25 -7.99 0.91 4.30
N PRO A 26 -8.98 0.57 3.45
CA PRO A 26 -9.76 -0.67 3.56
C PRO A 26 -8.96 -1.96 3.37
N GLY A 27 -7.77 -1.96 2.75
CA GLY A 27 -6.95 -3.17 2.65
C GLY A 27 -5.79 -3.09 1.64
N ILE A 28 -4.88 -4.06 1.72
CA ILE A 28 -3.73 -4.15 0.80
C ILE A 28 -4.14 -4.58 -0.62
N TYR A 29 -5.34 -5.13 -0.79
CA TYR A 29 -5.90 -5.41 -2.11
C TYR A 29 -6.31 -4.12 -2.83
N GLU A 30 -6.87 -3.17 -2.11
CA GLU A 30 -7.27 -1.85 -2.60
C GLU A 30 -6.06 -1.03 -3.07
N LEU A 31 -4.88 -1.27 -2.48
CA LEU A 31 -3.62 -0.71 -2.98
C LEU A 31 -3.25 -1.19 -4.40
N THR A 32 -3.74 -2.34 -4.85
CA THR A 32 -3.57 -2.76 -6.25
C THR A 32 -4.51 -2.02 -7.18
N TRP A 33 -5.70 -1.65 -6.71
CA TRP A 33 -6.67 -0.83 -7.43
C TRP A 33 -6.27 0.64 -7.49
N GLU A 34 -5.51 1.10 -6.49
CA GLU A 34 -4.88 2.42 -6.50
C GLU A 34 -3.97 2.63 -7.72
N LEU A 35 -3.37 1.55 -8.23
CA LEU A 35 -2.59 1.52 -9.47
C LEU A 35 -3.46 1.44 -10.74
N GLY A 36 -4.79 1.54 -10.59
CA GLY A 36 -5.80 1.46 -11.64
C GLY A 36 -5.73 2.60 -12.65
N SER A 37 -5.23 3.76 -12.25
CA SER A 37 -4.97 4.92 -13.12
C SER A 37 -3.89 4.65 -14.19
N PHE A 38 -3.11 3.59 -14.02
CA PHE A 38 -2.10 3.16 -14.98
C PHE A 38 -2.64 2.04 -15.87
N ASP A 39 -2.27 2.08 -17.15
CA ASP A 39 -2.56 1.03 -18.11
C ASP A 39 -1.57 -0.14 -17.94
N LEU A 40 -1.73 -0.85 -16.83
CA LEU A 40 -0.91 -1.98 -16.42
C LEU A 40 -1.72 -3.27 -16.41
N ALA A 41 -1.06 -4.36 -16.78
CA ALA A 41 -1.58 -5.69 -16.51
C ALA A 41 -1.75 -5.90 -14.99
N ILE A 42 -2.71 -6.73 -14.61
CA ILE A 42 -2.97 -7.01 -13.19
C ILE A 42 -1.73 -7.59 -12.48
N GLU A 43 -0.95 -8.41 -13.18
CA GLU A 43 0.31 -8.98 -12.69
C GLU A 43 1.34 -7.91 -12.32
N ASP A 44 1.47 -6.87 -13.13
CA ASP A 44 2.36 -5.74 -12.87
C ASP A 44 1.90 -4.91 -11.66
N LYS A 45 0.58 -4.73 -11.49
CA LYS A 45 0.02 -4.04 -10.32
C LYS A 45 0.36 -4.77 -9.02
N TYR A 46 0.16 -6.08 -8.98
CA TYR A 46 0.56 -6.90 -7.83
C TYR A 46 2.07 -6.86 -7.58
N LYS A 47 2.89 -6.88 -8.64
CA LYS A 47 4.34 -6.79 -8.53
C LYS A 47 4.77 -5.45 -7.90
N ILE A 48 4.23 -4.34 -8.38
CA ILE A 48 4.50 -2.99 -7.83
C ILE A 48 4.04 -2.91 -6.37
N ALA A 49 2.79 -3.28 -6.10
CA ALA A 49 2.24 -3.24 -4.76
C ALA A 49 3.06 -4.09 -3.79
N ARG A 50 3.48 -5.29 -4.19
CA ARG A 50 4.36 -6.16 -3.40
C ARG A 50 5.71 -5.49 -3.11
N ILE A 51 6.37 -4.91 -4.12
CA ILE A 51 7.65 -4.21 -3.93
C ILE A 51 7.50 -3.11 -2.87
N ILE A 52 6.49 -2.26 -3.02
CA ILE A 52 6.24 -1.14 -2.11
C ILE A 52 5.89 -1.64 -0.71
N LEU A 53 4.96 -2.59 -0.59
CA LEU A 53 4.53 -3.18 0.69
C LEU A 53 5.72 -3.80 1.43
N THR A 54 6.53 -4.60 0.74
CA THR A 54 7.75 -5.17 1.32
C THR A 54 8.67 -4.08 1.85
N GLU A 55 8.92 -3.01 1.08
CA GLU A 55 9.78 -1.90 1.48
C GLU A 55 9.25 -1.19 2.74
N ILE A 56 7.99 -0.76 2.74
CA ILE A 56 7.41 0.00 3.86
C ILE A 56 7.28 -0.83 5.15
N LEU A 57 7.08 -2.15 5.03
CA LEU A 57 7.03 -3.07 6.16
C LEU A 57 8.42 -3.40 6.70
N GLN A 58 9.42 -3.59 5.84
CA GLN A 58 10.81 -3.81 6.26
C GLN A 58 11.41 -2.56 6.91
N GLU A 59 11.04 -1.37 6.44
CA GLU A 59 11.46 -0.10 7.00
C GLU A 59 10.70 0.29 8.27
N ASP A 60 9.75 -0.51 8.75
CA ASP A 60 8.91 -0.19 9.91
C ASP A 60 8.10 1.11 9.77
N LEU A 61 7.73 1.49 8.55
CA LEU A 61 6.86 2.65 8.30
C LEU A 61 5.39 2.32 8.54
N VAL A 62 5.00 1.06 8.33
CA VAL A 62 3.67 0.56 8.61
C VAL A 62 3.73 -0.76 9.35
N ILE A 63 2.64 -1.13 10.00
CA ILE A 63 2.37 -2.51 10.43
C ILE A 63 1.30 -3.13 9.54
N LEU A 64 1.37 -4.45 9.36
CA LEU A 64 0.35 -5.22 8.67
C LEU A 64 -0.61 -5.80 9.70
N GLU A 65 -1.89 -5.51 9.56
CA GLU A 65 -2.96 -5.89 10.47
C GLU A 65 -3.97 -6.75 9.75
N LYS A 66 -4.58 -7.67 10.49
CA LYS A 66 -5.68 -8.49 10.00
C LYS A 66 -6.95 -8.11 10.72
N TYR A 67 -8.01 -7.86 9.96
CA TYR A 67 -9.35 -7.57 10.43
C TYR A 67 -10.31 -8.67 9.99
N LYS A 68 -11.40 -8.80 10.73
CA LYS A 68 -12.43 -9.81 10.47
C LYS A 68 -13.32 -9.49 9.28
N ASP A 69 -13.43 -8.22 8.90
CA ASP A 69 -14.26 -7.78 7.77
C ASP A 69 -13.87 -6.36 7.33
N LEU A 70 -14.52 -5.90 6.26
CA LEU A 70 -14.31 -4.59 5.63
C LEU A 70 -14.74 -3.40 6.50
N THR A 71 -15.37 -3.62 7.66
CA THR A 71 -15.70 -2.52 8.58
C THR A 71 -14.47 -2.03 9.35
N LEU A 72 -13.40 -2.84 9.39
CA LEU A 72 -12.15 -2.55 10.10
C LEU A 72 -12.32 -2.23 11.59
N ASN A 73 -13.43 -2.64 12.19
CA ASN A 73 -13.71 -2.37 13.61
C ASN A 73 -13.13 -3.44 14.55
N GLU A 74 -12.96 -4.66 14.06
CA GLU A 74 -12.50 -5.81 14.85
C GLU A 74 -11.16 -6.32 14.30
N ARG A 75 -10.06 -5.82 14.88
CA ARG A 75 -8.70 -6.31 14.58
C ARG A 75 -8.49 -7.68 15.21
N VAL A 76 -8.17 -8.65 14.39
CA VAL A 76 -7.87 -10.04 14.77
C VAL A 76 -6.44 -10.14 15.29
N GLU A 77 -5.47 -9.64 14.52
CA GLU A 77 -4.05 -9.71 14.88
C GLU A 77 -3.20 -8.66 14.15
N ILE A 78 -1.99 -8.44 14.68
CA ILE A 78 -0.90 -7.77 13.95
C ILE A 78 -0.01 -8.89 13.41
N ILE A 79 0.21 -8.92 12.10
CA ILE A 79 0.96 -9.97 11.42
C ILE A 79 2.43 -9.93 11.81
N ASN A 80 3.01 -11.10 12.09
CA ASN A 80 4.43 -11.19 12.42
C ASN A 80 5.28 -10.90 11.17
N LYS A 81 6.37 -10.15 11.35
CA LYS A 81 7.35 -9.88 10.27
C LYS A 81 7.85 -11.13 9.55
N LYS A 82 7.98 -12.26 10.27
CA LYS A 82 8.42 -13.54 9.69
C LYS A 82 7.42 -14.14 8.70
N GLU A 83 6.17 -13.72 8.75
CA GLU A 83 5.08 -14.22 7.91
C GLU A 83 4.77 -13.32 6.72
N ILE A 84 5.27 -12.06 6.76
CA ILE A 84 5.00 -11.03 5.74
C ILE A 84 5.38 -11.52 4.35
N ASP A 85 6.59 -12.07 4.17
CA ASP A 85 7.04 -12.50 2.84
C ASP A 85 6.13 -13.59 2.26
N ASN A 86 5.71 -14.56 3.08
CA ASN A 86 4.81 -15.62 2.64
C ASN A 86 3.44 -15.08 2.24
N LEU A 87 2.90 -14.12 3.00
CA LEU A 87 1.61 -13.48 2.72
C LEU A 87 1.68 -12.60 1.46
N LEU A 88 2.73 -11.79 1.32
CA LEU A 88 2.89 -10.90 0.17
C LEU A 88 3.24 -11.67 -1.12
N ASN A 89 3.78 -12.89 -1.02
CA ASN A 89 4.02 -13.77 -2.17
C ASN A 89 2.76 -14.52 -2.62
N ASN A 90 1.63 -14.41 -1.90
CA ASN A 90 0.38 -15.07 -2.26
C ASN A 90 -0.74 -14.04 -2.51
N PRO A 91 -0.91 -13.53 -3.75
CA PRO A 91 -1.95 -12.55 -4.10
C PRO A 91 -3.38 -12.95 -3.70
N VAL A 92 -3.68 -14.25 -3.64
CA VAL A 92 -4.99 -14.75 -3.21
C VAL A 92 -5.28 -14.38 -1.75
N SER A 93 -4.25 -14.33 -0.90
CA SER A 93 -4.39 -13.93 0.51
C SER A 93 -4.74 -12.47 0.71
N TRP A 94 -4.64 -11.64 -0.34
CA TRP A 94 -4.94 -10.21 -0.25
C TRP A 94 -6.43 -9.96 -0.46
N TYR A 95 -7.11 -10.86 -1.16
CA TYR A 95 -8.49 -10.67 -1.56
C TYR A 95 -9.46 -10.65 -0.34
N PRO A 96 -10.36 -9.66 -0.25
CA PRO A 96 -11.18 -9.41 0.94
C PRO A 96 -12.41 -10.34 1.04
N CYS A 97 -12.20 -11.66 1.14
CA CYS A 97 -13.31 -12.63 1.18
C CYS A 97 -13.90 -12.85 2.59
N ASN A 98 -13.06 -12.90 3.63
CA ASN A 98 -13.48 -13.20 5.01
C ASN A 98 -12.60 -12.53 6.07
N GLU A 99 -11.36 -12.20 5.73
CA GLU A 99 -10.44 -11.46 6.58
C GLU A 99 -9.77 -10.41 5.70
N ILE A 100 -9.47 -9.27 6.28
CA ILE A 100 -8.93 -8.12 5.56
C ILE A 100 -7.53 -7.85 6.07
N LEU A 101 -6.56 -7.90 5.17
CA LEU A 101 -5.22 -7.42 5.45
C LEU A 101 -5.17 -5.92 5.16
N SER A 102 -4.87 -5.11 6.17
CA SER A 102 -4.73 -3.65 6.04
C SER A 102 -3.42 -3.18 6.66
N ILE A 103 -2.99 -1.97 6.29
CA ILE A 103 -1.79 -1.33 6.81
C ILE A 103 -2.17 -0.09 7.62
N SER A 104 -1.47 0.11 8.73
CA SER A 104 -1.54 1.35 9.51
C SER A 104 -0.15 1.92 9.73
N LEU A 105 -0.06 3.25 9.76
CA LEU A 105 1.21 3.94 9.98
C LEU A 105 1.75 3.69 11.39
N THR A 106 3.06 3.52 11.49
CA THR A 106 3.78 3.65 12.75
C THR A 106 4.14 5.11 13.01
N ASP A 107 4.61 5.43 14.22
CA ASP A 107 5.18 6.76 14.51
C ASP A 107 6.30 7.13 13.53
N LYS A 108 7.13 6.14 13.16
CA LYS A 108 8.20 6.30 12.16
C LYS A 108 7.63 6.57 10.77
N GLY A 109 6.54 5.90 10.40
CA GLY A 109 5.80 6.14 9.16
C GLY A 109 5.25 7.56 9.08
N ILE A 110 4.63 8.04 10.16
CA ILE A 110 4.10 9.41 10.26
C ILE A 110 5.24 10.43 10.13
N GLU A 111 6.34 10.24 10.84
CA GLU A 111 7.50 11.13 10.75
C GLU A 111 8.08 11.16 9.32
N TYR A 112 8.24 9.98 8.71
CA TYR A 112 8.71 9.85 7.33
C TYR A 112 7.81 10.59 6.35
N LEU A 113 6.49 10.39 6.47
CA LEU A 113 5.49 11.05 5.63
C LEU A 113 5.59 12.57 5.76
N ASN A 114 5.64 13.10 6.98
CA ASN A 114 5.76 14.54 7.24
C ASN A 114 7.04 15.16 6.65
N ILE A 115 8.15 14.42 6.62
CA ILE A 115 9.43 14.88 6.05
C ILE A 115 9.41 14.82 4.52
N GLU A 116 8.87 13.75 3.94
CA GLU A 116 8.98 13.47 2.52
C GLU A 116 7.87 14.12 1.69
N MET A 117 6.63 14.16 2.19
CA MET A 117 5.47 14.72 1.47
C MET A 117 5.72 16.13 0.92
N PRO A 118 6.28 17.09 1.68
CA PRO A 118 6.51 18.45 1.16
C PRO A 118 7.49 18.50 -0.01
N LYS A 119 8.42 17.54 -0.11
CA LYS A 119 9.46 17.49 -1.16
C LYS A 119 8.90 17.06 -2.52
N TYR A 120 7.80 16.31 -2.52
CA TYR A 120 7.20 15.72 -3.71
C TYR A 120 5.76 16.17 -3.96
N ARG A 121 5.31 17.23 -3.25
CA ARG A 121 3.93 17.68 -3.24
C ARG A 121 3.30 17.78 -4.63
N ASP A 122 3.95 18.49 -5.55
CA ASP A 122 3.40 18.71 -6.90
C ASP A 122 3.21 17.40 -7.67
N ARG A 123 4.16 16.48 -7.55
CA ARG A 123 4.14 15.18 -8.23
C ARG A 123 3.09 14.24 -7.64
N ILE A 124 2.90 14.29 -6.33
CA ILE A 124 1.86 13.53 -5.64
C ILE A 124 0.48 14.09 -5.99
N SER A 125 0.31 15.41 -5.96
CA SER A 125 -0.94 16.05 -6.40
C SER A 125 -1.29 15.67 -7.83
N GLU A 126 -0.34 15.77 -8.78
CA GLU A 126 -0.56 15.32 -10.16
C GLU A 126 -0.96 13.83 -10.23
N ARG A 127 -0.33 12.97 -9.41
CA ARG A 127 -0.66 11.54 -9.37
C ARG A 127 -2.07 11.27 -8.83
N LEU A 128 -2.49 12.02 -7.81
CA LEU A 128 -3.81 11.86 -7.17
C LEU A 128 -4.94 12.47 -8.01
N ASP A 129 -4.68 13.57 -8.73
CA ASP A 129 -5.65 14.19 -9.65
C ASP A 129 -5.99 13.29 -10.84
N ASN A 130 -5.14 12.32 -11.15
CA ASN A 130 -5.32 11.33 -12.21
C ASN A 130 -5.89 9.98 -11.71
N ARG A 131 -6.41 9.91 -10.48
CA ARG A 131 -7.13 8.72 -9.96
C ARG A 131 -8.46 8.49 -10.67
#